data_AF-A0A3M6UQW4-F1
#
_entry.id   AF-A0A3M6UQW4-F1
#
_cell.length_a   1.000
_cell.length_b   1.000
_cell.length_c   1.000
_cell.angle_alpha   90.00
_cell.angle_beta   90.00
_cell.angle_gamma   90.00
#
_symmetry.space_group_name_H-M   'P 1'
#
loop_
_entity.id
_entity.type
_entity.pdbx_description
1 polymer ?
#
loop_
_entity_poly.entity_id
_entity_poly.type
_entity_poly.pdbx_seq_one_letter_code
_entity_poly.pdbx_strand_id
1 'polypeptide(L)'
;RKRELGRYLGSIDWSVLDSAPDCESKLQLFQDLVKIGLNTIMPLKTIKLHVNDAPWVSAEFKAPIKSRQKAYAHGDTKRFRHLRNITNRERKLCRGKFYATKVANLKTTKPSQWWNEVKMIAGMALATGGEVICSYLHPDGIALPSNLDTANMINTALLEPMQDYSPLANDIKRVQKRALSIISPGLIYLDNHSLFNLNLLKDRRTK
;
A
#
# COMPACT_ATOMS: atom_id res chain seq x y z
N ARG A 1 -12.02 -26.58 -7.68
CA ARG A 1 -13.09 -25.55 -7.69
C ARG A 1 -13.61 -25.23 -9.08
N LYS A 2 -12.92 -24.53 -10.00
CA LYS A 2 -13.48 -24.25 -11.35
C LYS A 2 -13.93 -25.53 -12.08
N ARG A 3 -13.08 -26.58 -12.05
CA ARG A 3 -13.40 -27.90 -12.61
C ARG A 3 -14.56 -28.61 -11.90
N GLU A 4 -14.71 -28.42 -10.59
CA GLU A 4 -15.81 -29.02 -9.82
C GLU A 4 -17.13 -28.33 -10.13
N LEU A 5 -17.14 -27.00 -10.24
CA LEU A 5 -18.31 -26.25 -10.68
C LEU A 5 -18.74 -26.66 -12.10
N GLY A 6 -17.77 -26.86 -13.00
CA GLY A 6 -18.05 -27.38 -14.34
C GLY A 6 -18.68 -28.78 -14.33
N ARG A 7 -18.22 -29.68 -13.43
CA ARG A 7 -18.86 -30.99 -13.25
C ARG A 7 -20.27 -30.89 -12.70
N TYR A 8 -20.49 -30.03 -11.70
CA TYR A 8 -21.82 -29.79 -11.13
C TYR A 8 -22.80 -29.27 -12.19
N LEU A 9 -22.44 -28.22 -12.92
CA LEU A 9 -23.28 -27.66 -13.98
C LEU A 9 -23.52 -28.66 -15.11
N GLY A 10 -22.51 -29.48 -15.42
CA GLY A 10 -22.64 -30.56 -16.41
C GLY A 10 -23.44 -31.78 -15.92
N SER A 11 -23.67 -31.92 -14.62
CA SER A 11 -24.48 -33.00 -14.03
C SER A 11 -25.95 -32.62 -13.81
N ILE A 12 -26.28 -31.32 -13.96
CA ILE A 12 -27.67 -30.86 -13.89
C ILE A 12 -28.38 -31.28 -15.18
N ASP A 13 -29.53 -31.93 -15.03
CA ASP A 13 -30.46 -32.10 -16.13
C ASP A 13 -31.25 -30.79 -16.33
N TRP A 14 -30.95 -30.09 -17.43
CA TRP A 14 -31.55 -28.80 -17.76
C TRP A 14 -32.99 -28.90 -18.29
N SER A 15 -33.48 -30.12 -18.57
CA SER A 15 -34.88 -30.34 -18.94
C SER A 15 -35.87 -29.86 -17.87
N VAL A 16 -35.41 -29.72 -16.62
CA VAL A 16 -36.19 -29.13 -15.52
C VAL A 16 -36.69 -27.70 -15.83
N LEU A 17 -35.98 -26.96 -16.70
CA LEU A 17 -36.40 -25.64 -17.14
C LEU A 17 -37.64 -25.70 -18.03
N ASP A 18 -37.89 -26.80 -18.73
CA ASP A 18 -39.07 -26.95 -19.58
C ASP A 18 -40.35 -27.15 -18.78
N SER A 19 -40.22 -27.53 -17.51
CA SER A 19 -41.34 -27.71 -16.57
C SER A 19 -41.84 -26.39 -15.97
N ALA A 20 -41.10 -25.28 -16.13
CA ALA A 20 -41.50 -23.98 -15.61
C ALA A 20 -42.48 -23.26 -16.56
N PRO A 21 -43.52 -22.59 -16.01
CA PRO A 21 -44.68 -22.13 -16.77
C PRO A 21 -44.41 -20.93 -17.68
N ASP A 22 -43.46 -20.07 -17.33
CA ASP A 22 -43.16 -18.84 -18.05
C ASP A 22 -41.65 -18.55 -18.07
N CYS A 23 -41.23 -17.60 -18.93
CA CYS A 23 -39.82 -17.25 -19.11
C CYS A 23 -39.14 -16.73 -17.84
N GLU A 24 -39.86 -16.01 -16.99
CA GLU A 24 -39.31 -15.46 -15.74
C GLU A 24 -39.07 -16.60 -14.74
N SER A 25 -40.04 -17.50 -14.60
CA SER A 25 -39.91 -18.71 -13.79
C SER A 25 -38.74 -19.59 -14.25
N LYS A 26 -38.51 -19.71 -15.56
CA LYS A 26 -37.33 -20.42 -16.12
C LYS A 26 -36.02 -19.74 -15.75
N LEU A 27 -35.96 -18.41 -15.88
CA LEU A 27 -34.78 -17.63 -15.54
C LEU A 27 -34.45 -17.75 -14.05
N GLN A 28 -35.46 -17.64 -13.19
CA GLN A 28 -35.30 -17.73 -11.75
C GLN A 28 -34.78 -19.11 -11.34
N LEU A 29 -35.37 -20.19 -11.87
CA LEU A 29 -34.92 -21.56 -11.60
C LEU A 29 -33.48 -21.79 -12.07
N PHE A 30 -33.12 -21.30 -13.25
CA PHE A 30 -31.74 -21.34 -13.74
C PHE A 30 -30.78 -20.61 -12.79
N GLN A 31 -31.11 -19.37 -12.41
CA GLN A 31 -30.28 -18.58 -11.51
C GLN A 31 -30.09 -19.26 -10.16
N ASP A 32 -31.14 -19.87 -9.62
CA ASP A 32 -31.10 -20.53 -8.32
C ASP A 32 -30.22 -21.78 -8.36
N LEU A 33 -30.34 -22.61 -9.39
CA LEU A 33 -29.47 -23.77 -9.58
C LEU A 33 -27.99 -23.38 -9.71
N VAL A 34 -27.71 -22.29 -10.44
CA VAL A 34 -26.35 -21.74 -10.58
C VAL A 34 -25.87 -21.17 -9.24
N LYS A 35 -26.69 -20.39 -8.53
CA LYS A 35 -26.36 -19.83 -7.21
C LYS A 35 -26.09 -20.93 -6.18
N ILE A 36 -26.87 -22.00 -6.16
CA ILE A 36 -26.66 -23.16 -5.29
C ILE A 36 -25.29 -23.79 -5.58
N GLY A 37 -24.97 -24.02 -6.85
CA GLY A 37 -23.67 -24.56 -7.26
C GLY A 37 -22.51 -23.67 -6.84
N LEU A 38 -22.64 -22.37 -7.08
CA LEU A 38 -21.64 -21.38 -6.69
C LEU A 38 -21.46 -21.33 -5.18
N ASN A 39 -22.54 -21.20 -4.41
CA ASN A 39 -22.47 -21.10 -2.95
C ASN A 39 -21.95 -22.40 -2.29
N THR A 40 -22.25 -23.56 -2.86
CA THR A 40 -21.82 -24.85 -2.31
C THR A 40 -20.34 -25.14 -2.64
N ILE A 41 -19.93 -24.93 -3.89
CA ILE A 41 -18.61 -25.34 -4.39
C ILE A 41 -17.57 -24.21 -4.21
N MET A 42 -18.01 -22.97 -4.33
CA MET A 42 -17.20 -21.76 -4.24
C MET A 42 -17.87 -20.70 -3.34
N PRO A 43 -18.10 -21.02 -2.05
CA PRO A 43 -18.73 -20.07 -1.13
C PRO A 43 -17.91 -18.78 -1.05
N LEU A 44 -18.62 -17.65 -0.93
CA LEU A 44 -18.00 -16.39 -0.57
C LEU A 44 -17.35 -16.53 0.80
N LYS A 45 -16.08 -16.11 0.91
CA LYS A 45 -15.33 -16.17 2.17
C LYS A 45 -14.69 -14.82 2.44
N THR A 46 -14.91 -14.31 3.64
CA THR A 46 -14.19 -13.13 4.14
C THR A 46 -12.86 -13.56 4.73
N ILE A 47 -11.77 -12.98 4.22
CA ILE A 47 -10.41 -13.22 4.74
C ILE A 47 -9.85 -11.91 5.30
N LYS A 48 -9.19 -12.00 6.46
CA LYS A 48 -8.45 -10.86 7.03
C LYS A 48 -7.03 -10.88 6.50
N LEU A 49 -6.66 -9.87 5.70
CA LEU A 49 -5.32 -9.64 5.19
C LEU A 49 -4.69 -8.48 5.96
N HIS A 50 -3.39 -8.58 6.25
CA HIS A 50 -2.64 -7.47 6.82
C HIS A 50 -2.05 -6.63 5.70
N VAL A 51 -1.99 -5.31 5.86
CA VAL A 51 -1.55 -4.41 4.80
C VAL A 51 -0.14 -4.71 4.30
N ASN A 52 0.73 -5.06 5.24
CA ASN A 52 2.12 -5.43 4.96
C ASN A 52 2.29 -6.93 4.61
N ASP A 53 1.22 -7.69 4.38
CA ASP A 53 1.37 -9.05 3.88
C ASP A 53 1.77 -9.02 2.41
N ALA A 54 2.76 -9.82 2.04
CA ALA A 54 3.07 -9.99 0.62
C ALA A 54 1.90 -10.67 -0.10
N PRO A 55 1.65 -10.37 -1.40
CA PRO A 55 0.52 -10.92 -2.15
C PRO A 55 0.47 -12.46 -2.21
N TRP A 56 1.61 -13.12 -2.01
CA TRP A 56 1.72 -14.58 -1.97
C TRP A 56 1.44 -15.21 -0.59
N VAL A 57 1.20 -14.39 0.46
CA VAL A 57 0.88 -14.84 1.81
C VAL A 57 -0.60 -15.16 1.90
N SER A 58 -0.93 -16.44 2.08
CA SER A 58 -2.32 -16.89 2.28
C SER A 58 -2.67 -17.03 3.76
N ALA A 59 -3.97 -17.00 4.07
CA ALA A 59 -4.47 -17.32 5.42
C ALA A 59 -4.08 -18.75 5.86
N GLU A 60 -4.07 -19.69 4.92
CA GLU A 60 -3.62 -21.07 5.13
C GLU A 60 -2.13 -21.12 5.52
N PHE A 61 -1.28 -20.34 4.87
CA PHE A 61 0.15 -20.24 5.20
C PHE A 61 0.38 -19.59 6.58
N LYS A 62 -0.50 -18.68 7.02
CA LYS A 62 -0.42 -18.07 8.36
C LYS A 62 -0.75 -19.05 9.49
N ALA A 63 -1.53 -20.10 9.25
CA ALA A 63 -1.89 -21.08 10.27
C ALA A 63 -0.65 -21.79 10.90
N PRO A 64 0.28 -22.39 10.12
CA PRO A 64 1.47 -23.01 10.68
C PRO A 64 2.42 -21.99 11.34
N ILE A 65 2.45 -20.73 10.89
CA ILE A 65 3.22 -19.66 11.56
C ILE A 65 2.70 -19.43 12.98
N LYS A 66 1.38 -19.30 13.15
CA LYS A 66 0.75 -19.13 14.47
C LYS A 66 1.01 -20.35 15.36
N SER A 67 0.84 -21.56 14.84
CA SER A 67 1.11 -22.79 15.60
C SER A 67 2.58 -22.89 16.03
N ARG A 68 3.52 -22.51 15.15
CA ARG A 68 4.95 -22.48 15.46
C ARG A 68 5.27 -21.48 16.57
N GLN A 69 4.70 -20.28 16.50
CA GLN A 69 4.86 -19.25 17.54
C GLN A 69 4.32 -19.72 18.88
N LYS A 70 3.15 -20.39 18.91
CA LYS A 70 2.62 -21.02 20.12
C LYS A 70 3.58 -22.07 20.67
N ALA A 71 4.07 -22.99 19.85
CA ALA A 71 5.02 -24.03 20.30
C ALA A 71 6.31 -23.43 20.89
N TYR A 72 6.82 -22.34 20.30
CA TYR A 72 7.95 -21.60 20.86
C TYR A 72 7.64 -21.02 22.24
N ALA A 73 6.50 -20.34 22.39
CA ALA A 73 6.09 -19.75 23.67
C ALA A 73 5.91 -20.79 24.79
N HIS A 74 5.55 -22.03 24.45
CA HIS A 74 5.40 -23.13 25.41
C HIS A 74 6.71 -23.91 25.65
N GLY A 75 7.83 -23.53 25.02
CA GLY A 75 9.11 -24.23 25.15
C GLY A 75 9.17 -25.61 24.46
N ASP A 76 8.17 -25.99 23.68
CA ASP A 76 8.11 -27.28 22.98
C ASP A 76 9.04 -27.29 21.76
N THR A 77 10.30 -27.64 22.01
CA THR A 77 11.38 -27.61 21.03
C THR A 77 11.20 -28.61 19.89
N LYS A 78 10.62 -29.80 20.16
CA LYS A 78 10.38 -30.82 19.13
C LYS A 78 9.29 -30.35 18.17
N ARG A 79 8.15 -29.91 18.71
CA ARG A 79 7.03 -29.41 17.90
C ARG A 79 7.37 -28.12 17.17
N PHE A 80 8.14 -27.23 17.79
CA PHE A 80 8.66 -26.03 17.14
C PHE A 80 9.49 -26.37 15.90
N ARG A 81 10.46 -27.29 15.99
CA ARG A 81 11.30 -27.69 14.85
C ARG A 81 10.47 -28.28 13.71
N HIS A 82 9.51 -29.15 14.05
CA HIS A 82 8.60 -29.74 13.08
C HIS A 82 7.77 -28.65 12.36
N LEU A 83 7.13 -27.76 13.11
CA LEU A 83 6.31 -26.67 12.56
C LEU A 83 7.16 -25.67 11.76
N ARG A 84 8.39 -25.36 12.19
CA ARG A 84 9.34 -24.53 11.42
C ARG A 84 9.59 -25.12 10.03
N ASN A 85 9.80 -26.43 9.94
CA ASN A 85 10.06 -27.10 8.67
C ASN A 85 8.81 -27.10 7.77
N ILE A 86 7.62 -27.32 8.33
CA ILE A 86 6.35 -27.17 7.61
C ILE A 86 6.20 -25.75 7.08
N THR A 87 6.34 -24.73 7.94
CA THR A 87 6.26 -23.32 7.53
C THR A 87 7.23 -23.01 6.40
N ASN A 88 8.47 -23.52 6.45
CA ASN A 88 9.44 -23.27 5.38
C ASN A 88 9.06 -23.95 4.06
N ARG A 89 8.49 -25.15 4.10
CA ARG A 89 7.99 -25.85 2.90
C ARG A 89 6.82 -25.08 2.29
N GLU A 90 5.83 -24.72 3.11
CA GLU A 90 4.67 -23.94 2.67
C GLU A 90 5.08 -22.58 2.08
N ARG A 91 6.04 -21.89 2.72
CA ARG A 91 6.58 -20.62 2.19
C ARG A 91 7.14 -20.79 0.78
N LYS A 92 7.92 -21.84 0.53
CA LYS A 92 8.49 -22.12 -0.80
C LYS A 92 7.38 -22.44 -1.81
N LEU A 93 6.39 -23.23 -1.42
CA LEU A 93 5.25 -23.58 -2.26
C LEU A 93 4.42 -22.35 -2.63
N CYS A 94 4.08 -21.49 -1.68
CA CYS A 94 3.33 -20.25 -1.92
C CYS A 94 4.07 -19.31 -2.88
N ARG A 95 5.38 -19.09 -2.65
CA ARG A 95 6.21 -18.27 -3.54
C ARG A 95 6.26 -18.83 -4.96
N GLY A 96 6.48 -20.15 -5.10
CA GLY A 96 6.53 -20.82 -6.39
C GLY A 96 5.20 -20.75 -7.15
N LYS A 97 4.08 -21.01 -6.45
CA LYS A 97 2.72 -20.90 -7.03
C LYS A 97 2.43 -19.47 -7.50
N PHE A 98 2.73 -18.47 -6.69
CA PHE A 98 2.52 -17.07 -7.06
C PHE A 98 3.37 -16.68 -8.28
N TYR A 99 4.64 -17.06 -8.30
CA TYR A 99 5.51 -16.80 -9.44
C TYR A 99 4.95 -17.42 -10.73
N ALA A 100 4.62 -18.71 -10.71
CA ALA A 100 4.12 -19.43 -11.87
C ALA A 100 2.80 -18.86 -12.42
N THR A 101 1.90 -18.40 -11.54
CA THR A 101 0.55 -17.96 -11.92
C THR A 101 0.45 -16.47 -12.28
N LYS A 102 1.27 -15.61 -11.66
CA LYS A 102 1.14 -14.15 -11.79
C LYS A 102 2.38 -13.46 -12.36
N VAL A 103 3.58 -13.99 -12.13
CA VAL A 103 4.82 -13.28 -12.43
C VAL A 103 5.51 -13.82 -13.68
N ALA A 104 5.45 -15.13 -13.94
CA ALA A 104 6.21 -15.78 -15.02
C ALA A 104 6.04 -15.10 -16.39
N ASN A 105 4.80 -14.77 -16.77
CA ASN A 105 4.49 -14.13 -18.06
C ASN A 105 4.99 -12.68 -18.15
N LEU A 106 5.15 -11.98 -17.02
CA LEU A 106 5.66 -10.61 -17.01
C LEU A 106 7.10 -10.53 -17.52
N LYS A 107 7.86 -11.63 -17.43
CA LYS A 107 9.26 -11.67 -17.89
C LYS A 107 9.37 -11.30 -19.36
N THR A 108 8.42 -11.73 -20.18
CA THR A 108 8.40 -11.46 -21.62
C THR A 108 7.60 -10.22 -21.96
N THR A 109 6.48 -9.97 -21.26
CA THR A 109 5.59 -8.85 -21.60
C THR A 109 6.04 -7.51 -21.00
N LYS A 110 6.52 -7.51 -19.74
CA LYS A 110 6.84 -6.31 -18.96
C LYS A 110 8.02 -6.55 -17.97
N PRO A 111 9.28 -6.59 -18.44
CA PRO A 111 10.44 -6.98 -17.63
C PRO A 111 10.69 -6.14 -16.37
N SER A 112 10.39 -4.83 -16.42
CA SER A 112 10.52 -3.94 -15.26
C SER A 112 9.55 -4.32 -14.13
N GLN A 113 8.28 -4.56 -14.49
CA GLN A 113 7.27 -5.02 -13.53
C GLN A 113 7.61 -6.42 -13.01
N TRP A 114 8.07 -7.31 -13.88
CA TRP A 114 8.56 -8.63 -13.47
C TRP A 114 9.64 -8.55 -12.40
N TRP A 115 10.64 -7.67 -12.57
CA TRP A 115 11.71 -7.52 -11.58
C TRP A 115 11.20 -6.96 -10.24
N ASN A 116 10.24 -6.02 -10.28
CA ASN A 116 9.59 -5.54 -9.06
C ASN A 116 8.87 -6.65 -8.29
N GLU A 117 8.11 -7.50 -8.99
CA GLU A 117 7.45 -8.67 -8.39
C GLU A 117 8.46 -9.70 -7.85
N VAL A 118 9.58 -9.93 -8.53
CA VAL A 118 10.65 -10.81 -8.04
C VAL A 118 11.27 -10.27 -6.75
N LYS A 119 11.55 -8.95 -6.68
CA LYS A 119 12.02 -8.30 -5.45
C LYS A 119 11.02 -8.47 -4.30
N MET A 120 9.73 -8.33 -4.57
CA MET A 120 8.65 -8.55 -3.60
C MET A 120 8.61 -10.00 -3.11
N ILE A 121 8.75 -10.99 -3.99
CA ILE A 121 8.80 -12.42 -3.62
C ILE A 121 10.03 -12.71 -2.76
N ALA A 122 11.18 -12.12 -3.10
CA ALA A 122 12.42 -12.30 -2.36
C ALA A 122 12.39 -11.63 -0.97
N GLY A 123 11.50 -10.66 -0.75
CA GLY A 123 11.47 -9.82 0.45
C GLY A 123 12.50 -8.69 0.40
N MET A 124 12.97 -8.32 -0.80
CA MET A 124 13.87 -7.19 -1.04
C MET A 124 13.12 -5.85 -1.19
N ALA A 125 11.80 -5.92 -1.39
CA ALA A 125 10.90 -4.78 -1.35
C ALA A 125 9.89 -5.00 -0.22
N LEU A 126 9.53 -3.93 0.49
CA LEU A 126 8.41 -3.96 1.42
C LEU A 126 7.18 -4.46 0.68
N ALA A 127 6.48 -5.40 1.30
CA ALA A 127 5.18 -5.84 0.83
C ALA A 127 4.22 -4.65 0.88
N THR A 128 4.25 -3.85 -0.17
CA THR A 128 3.25 -2.84 -0.47
C THR A 128 3.15 -1.77 0.62
N GLY A 129 3.86 -0.64 0.44
CA GLY A 129 3.56 0.57 1.20
C GLY A 129 2.06 0.86 1.15
N GLY A 130 1.47 1.30 2.26
CA GLY A 130 0.02 1.28 2.56
C GLY A 130 -0.96 1.90 1.54
N GLU A 131 -0.50 2.37 0.40
CA GLU A 131 -1.28 3.00 -0.67
C GLU A 131 -2.09 2.00 -1.51
N VAL A 132 -1.62 0.76 -1.70
CA VAL A 132 -2.23 -0.14 -2.71
C VAL A 132 -3.49 -0.86 -2.22
N ILE A 133 -3.66 -1.09 -0.91
CA ILE A 133 -4.96 -1.62 -0.43
C ILE A 133 -6.01 -0.52 -0.48
N CYS A 134 -5.65 0.74 -0.19
CA CYS A 134 -6.53 1.87 -0.44
C CYS A 134 -6.87 1.99 -1.92
N SER A 135 -5.92 1.71 -2.82
CA SER A 135 -6.19 1.73 -4.26
C SER A 135 -7.19 0.67 -4.73
N TYR A 136 -7.22 -0.51 -4.09
CA TYR A 136 -8.23 -1.54 -4.30
C TYR A 136 -9.56 -1.31 -3.57
N LEU A 137 -9.60 -0.39 -2.61
CA LEU A 137 -10.77 -0.08 -1.79
C LEU A 137 -11.52 1.16 -2.26
N HIS A 138 -11.10 1.82 -3.36
CA HIS A 138 -11.86 2.95 -3.91
C HIS A 138 -13.31 2.53 -4.14
N PRO A 139 -14.27 3.08 -3.38
CA PRO A 139 -15.65 3.11 -3.83
C PRO A 139 -15.64 4.01 -5.06
N ASP A 140 -16.26 3.56 -6.15
CA ASP A 140 -16.55 4.45 -7.27
C ASP A 140 -17.24 5.72 -6.71
N GLY A 141 -16.59 6.88 -6.84
CA GLY A 141 -17.22 8.18 -6.55
C GLY A 141 -16.57 9.10 -5.50
N ILE A 142 -15.46 8.74 -4.85
CA ILE A 142 -14.71 9.72 -4.02
C ILE A 142 -13.35 9.97 -4.67
N ALA A 143 -13.24 11.09 -5.39
CA ALA A 143 -11.97 11.58 -5.89
C ALA A 143 -11.10 11.98 -4.69
N LEU A 144 -10.02 11.22 -4.47
CA LEU A 144 -8.98 11.64 -3.53
C LEU A 144 -8.34 12.94 -4.08
N PRO A 145 -8.07 13.96 -3.25
CA PRO A 145 -7.39 15.16 -3.69
C PRO A 145 -6.06 14.79 -4.37
N SER A 146 -5.70 15.49 -5.45
CA SER A 146 -4.40 15.28 -6.10
C SER A 146 -3.28 15.46 -5.06
N ASN A 147 -2.12 14.84 -5.30
CA ASN A 147 -0.93 15.09 -4.47
C ASN A 147 -0.62 16.60 -4.37
N LEU A 148 -0.94 17.35 -5.44
CA LEU A 148 -0.85 18.81 -5.46
C LEU A 148 -1.85 19.48 -4.51
N ASP A 149 -3.10 19.01 -4.49
CA ASP A 149 -4.15 19.57 -3.64
C ASP A 149 -3.85 19.31 -2.16
N THR A 150 -3.34 18.11 -1.86
CA THR A 150 -2.90 17.76 -0.49
C THR A 150 -1.74 18.64 -0.04
N ALA A 151 -0.74 18.84 -0.91
CA ALA A 151 0.39 19.73 -0.63
C ALA A 151 -0.08 21.18 -0.40
N ASN A 152 -1.02 21.66 -1.20
CA ASN A 152 -1.59 22.99 -1.05
C ASN A 152 -2.36 23.14 0.25
N MET A 153 -3.18 22.15 0.62
CA MET A 153 -3.90 22.15 1.91
C MET A 153 -2.95 22.20 3.11
N ILE A 154 -1.86 21.43 3.08
CA ILE A 154 -0.83 21.44 4.14
C ILE A 154 -0.18 22.82 4.22
N ASN A 155 0.19 23.41 3.08
CA ASN A 155 0.79 24.75 3.04
C ASN A 155 -0.18 25.80 3.60
N THR A 156 -1.46 25.76 3.23
CA THR A 156 -2.48 26.66 3.76
C THR A 156 -2.61 26.54 5.28
N ALA A 157 -2.71 25.31 5.80
CA ALA A 157 -2.86 25.06 7.24
C ALA A 157 -1.64 25.51 8.07
N LEU A 158 -0.43 25.44 7.50
CA LEU A 158 0.78 25.91 8.18
C LEU A 158 0.97 27.42 8.07
N LEU A 159 0.50 28.04 6.98
CA LEU A 159 0.62 29.48 6.77
C LEU A 159 -0.45 30.29 7.50
N GLU A 160 -1.64 29.74 7.73
CA GLU A 160 -2.72 30.45 8.45
C GLU A 160 -2.27 30.92 9.86
N PRO A 161 -1.68 30.07 10.73
CA PRO A 161 -1.18 30.52 12.03
C PRO A 161 0.01 31.48 11.94
N MET A 162 0.71 31.52 10.78
CA MET A 162 1.87 32.38 10.57
C MET A 162 1.51 33.78 10.10
N GLN A 163 0.25 34.06 9.72
CA GLN A 163 -0.18 35.37 9.24
C GLN A 163 -0.08 36.46 10.33
N ASP A 164 -0.27 36.09 11.59
CA ASP A 164 -0.22 37.02 12.73
C ASP A 164 1.21 37.35 13.19
N TYR A 165 2.22 36.63 12.67
CA TYR A 165 3.61 36.86 13.04
C TYR A 165 4.24 37.94 12.18
N SER A 166 4.48 39.11 12.79
CA SER A 166 5.32 40.13 12.16
C SER A 166 6.79 39.67 12.14
N PRO A 167 7.46 39.67 10.98
CA PRO A 167 8.85 39.25 10.93
C PRO A 167 9.79 40.20 11.68
N LEU A 168 10.73 39.65 12.44
CA LEU A 168 11.73 40.36 13.27
C LEU A 168 12.81 41.15 12.46
N ALA A 169 12.49 41.62 11.26
CA ALA A 169 13.45 42.22 10.32
C ALA A 169 14.23 43.42 10.92
N ASN A 170 13.60 44.17 11.82
CA ASN A 170 14.25 45.29 12.51
C ASN A 170 15.28 44.83 13.55
N ASP A 171 15.02 43.74 14.26
CA ASP A 171 15.96 43.17 15.24
C ASP A 171 17.18 42.54 14.57
N ILE A 172 16.97 41.85 13.44
CA ILE A 172 18.06 41.24 12.67
C ILE A 172 19.02 42.31 12.13
N LYS A 173 18.50 43.42 11.61
CA LYS A 173 19.33 44.55 11.15
C LYS A 173 20.10 45.19 12.31
N ARG A 174 19.48 45.32 13.48
CA ARG A 174 20.13 45.85 14.69
C ARG A 174 21.26 44.94 15.17
N VAL A 175 21.03 43.63 15.22
CA VAL A 175 22.04 42.63 15.61
C VAL A 175 23.20 42.61 14.62
N GLN A 176 22.91 42.64 13.31
CA GLN A 176 23.94 42.66 12.28
C GLN A 176 24.80 43.92 12.36
N LYS A 177 24.19 45.10 12.54
CA LYS A 177 24.93 46.36 12.75
C LYS A 177 25.89 46.27 13.94
N ARG A 178 25.41 45.71 15.06
CA ARG A 178 26.21 45.54 16.27
C ARG A 178 27.37 44.56 16.06
N ALA A 179 27.13 43.43 15.39
CA ALA A 179 28.18 42.47 15.07
C ALA A 179 29.27 43.09 14.18
N LEU A 180 28.88 43.82 13.13
CA LEU A 180 29.82 44.48 12.22
C LEU A 180 30.63 45.58 12.93
N SER A 181 30.01 46.34 13.85
CA SER A 181 30.75 47.32 14.65
C SER A 181 31.80 46.72 15.59
N ILE A 182 31.68 45.44 15.94
CA ILE A 182 32.64 44.72 16.79
C ILE A 182 33.78 44.15 15.94
N ILE A 183 33.45 43.56 14.79
CA ILE A 183 34.41 42.85 13.93
C ILE A 183 35.31 43.83 13.16
N SER A 184 34.79 45.01 12.83
CA SER A 184 35.48 46.03 12.03
C SER A 184 35.12 47.43 12.54
N PRO A 185 35.63 47.80 13.72
CA PRO A 185 35.36 49.10 14.34
C PRO A 185 35.89 50.25 13.47
N GLY A 186 35.07 51.28 13.26
CA GLY A 186 35.42 52.48 12.48
C GLY A 186 34.90 52.51 11.04
N LEU A 187 34.43 51.39 10.50
CA LEU A 187 33.78 51.33 9.18
C LEU A 187 32.27 51.52 9.30
N ILE A 188 31.67 52.24 8.34
CA ILE A 188 30.23 52.45 8.29
C ILE A 188 29.54 51.18 7.78
N TYR A 189 28.27 50.97 8.14
CA TYR A 189 27.53 49.73 7.88
C TYR A 189 27.50 49.32 6.39
N LEU A 190 27.42 50.28 5.46
CA LEU A 190 27.42 49.98 4.02
C LEU A 190 28.79 49.50 3.52
N ASP A 191 29.88 50.12 4.01
CA ASP A 191 31.24 49.72 3.63
C ASP A 191 31.59 48.33 4.15
N ASN A 192 31.08 48.00 5.35
CA ASN A 192 31.16 46.64 5.88
C ASN A 192 30.43 45.62 5.01
N HIS A 193 29.27 45.98 4.45
CA HIS A 193 28.54 45.10 3.53
C HIS A 193 29.34 44.84 2.25
N SER A 194 30.00 45.85 1.69
CA SER A 194 30.88 45.69 0.53
C SER A 194 32.12 44.86 0.85
N LEU A 195 32.78 45.14 1.99
CA LEU A 195 33.99 44.43 2.43
C LEU A 195 33.75 42.93 2.62
N PHE A 196 32.62 42.56 3.23
CA PHE A 196 32.25 41.16 3.48
C PHE A 196 31.33 40.57 2.41
N ASN A 197 31.13 41.27 1.29
CA ASN A 197 30.26 40.88 0.17
C ASN A 197 28.85 40.43 0.62
N LEU A 198 28.26 41.15 1.57
CA LEU A 198 26.96 40.85 2.15
C LEU A 198 25.85 41.60 1.40
N ASN A 199 24.86 40.88 0.88
CA ASN A 199 23.63 41.51 0.37
C ASN A 199 22.86 42.20 1.50
N LEU A 200 22.27 43.36 1.21
CA LEU A 200 21.38 44.06 2.14
C LEU A 200 20.21 43.14 2.51
N LEU A 201 19.82 43.15 3.79
CA LEU A 201 18.73 42.30 4.30
C LEU A 201 17.39 42.52 3.57
N LYS A 202 17.18 43.71 3.00
CA LYS A 202 16.00 44.03 2.19
C LYS A 202 15.97 43.27 0.86
N ASP A 203 17.12 43.04 0.25
CA ASP A 203 17.24 42.44 -1.08
C ASP A 203 17.17 40.90 -1.03
N ARG A 204 17.23 40.31 0.17
CA ARG A 204 17.08 38.86 0.38
C ARG A 204 15.62 38.41 0.35
N ARG A 205 14.65 39.33 0.31
CA ARG A 205 13.20 39.04 0.32
C ARG A 205 12.53 39.05 -1.05
N THR A 206 13.22 39.53 -2.07
CA THR A 206 12.68 39.67 -3.43
C THR A 206 13.18 38.60 -4.39
N LYS A 207 13.77 37.52 -3.86
CA LYS A 207 14.17 36.32 -4.62
C LYS A 207 13.36 35.11 -4.20
#